data_AF-A0A562IVN7-F1
#
_entry.id   AF-A0A562IVN7-F1
#
_cell.length_a   1.000
_cell.length_b   1.000
_cell.length_c   1.000
_cell.angle_alpha   90.00
_cell.angle_beta   90.00
_cell.angle_gamma   90.00
#
_symmetry.space_group_name_H-M   'P 1'
#
loop_
_entity.id
_entity.type
_entity.pdbx_description
1 polymer ?
#
loop_
_entity_poly.entity_id
_entity_poly.type
_entity_poly.pdbx_seq_one_letter_code
_entity_poly.pdbx_strand_id
1 'polypeptide(L)' 'MTEPSAPPPSPSEKSGWQQGTGMALGLSLGVTFGLTLLDNLALGLGLGVAIGVAVDAAQARRSHDGPTPTD' A
#
# COMPACT_ATOMS: atom_id res chain seq x y z
N MET A 1 -26.50 38.90 -16.09
CA MET A 1 -25.90 37.80 -16.88
C MET A 1 -24.46 38.22 -17.10
N THR A 2 -23.45 37.77 -16.36
CA THR A 2 -23.09 36.40 -15.97
C THR A 2 -22.05 36.45 -14.82
N GLU A 3 -22.33 35.83 -13.68
CA GLU A 3 -21.33 35.00 -12.99
C GLU A 3 -21.29 33.63 -13.73
N PRO A 4 -20.36 32.67 -13.49
CA PRO A 4 -19.29 32.61 -12.49
C PRO A 4 -17.98 31.91 -12.99
N SER A 5 -16.85 32.04 -12.29
CA SER A 5 -15.83 30.96 -12.19
C SER A 5 -14.65 31.36 -11.30
N ALA A 6 -14.87 31.32 -9.99
CA ALA A 6 -13.92 30.60 -9.16
C ALA A 6 -14.38 29.14 -9.18
N PRO A 7 -13.51 28.21 -9.59
CA PRO A 7 -12.87 27.40 -8.57
C PRO A 7 -11.37 27.20 -8.83
N PRO A 8 -10.51 27.23 -7.79
CA PRO A 8 -9.17 26.65 -7.90
C PRO A 8 -9.35 25.13 -8.15
N PRO A 9 -8.74 24.53 -9.18
CA PRO A 9 -8.67 23.08 -9.23
C PRO A 9 -7.78 22.65 -8.07
N SER A 10 -8.42 22.17 -7.00
CA SER A 10 -7.78 21.46 -5.89
C SER A 10 -6.83 20.42 -6.49
N PRO A 11 -5.58 20.30 -6.02
CA PRO A 11 -4.81 19.13 -6.35
C PRO A 11 -5.60 17.97 -5.77
N SER A 12 -6.25 17.21 -6.64
CA SER A 12 -6.72 15.88 -6.31
C SER A 12 -5.44 15.09 -6.08
N GLU A 13 -4.92 15.21 -4.85
CA GLU A 13 -3.90 14.38 -4.26
C GLU A 13 -4.45 12.96 -4.33
N LYS A 14 -4.17 12.32 -5.47
CA LYS A 14 -4.38 10.89 -5.70
C LYS A 14 -3.88 10.23 -4.43
N SER A 15 -4.79 9.56 -3.72
CA SER A 15 -4.50 8.96 -2.43
C SER A 15 -3.38 7.93 -2.60
N GLY A 16 -2.14 8.36 -2.43
CA GLY A 16 -0.98 7.49 -2.34
C GLY A 16 -0.97 6.69 -1.03
N TRP A 17 -1.96 6.93 -0.15
CA TRP A 17 -2.09 6.29 1.16
C TRP A 17 -2.23 4.77 1.13
N GLN A 18 -2.57 4.16 0.00
CA GLN A 18 -2.64 2.71 -0.12
C GLN A 18 -1.30 2.06 -0.52
N GLN A 19 -0.32 2.83 -1.00
CA GLN A 19 0.98 2.27 -1.37
C GLN A 19 1.87 2.16 -0.12
N GLY A 20 2.21 0.94 0.28
CA GLY A 20 3.08 0.68 1.43
C GLY A 20 2.39 0.19 2.70
N THR A 21 1.05 0.03 2.72
CA THR A 21 0.37 -0.63 3.85
C THR A 21 0.87 -2.08 4.03
N GLY A 22 1.14 -2.78 2.94
CA GLY A 22 1.73 -4.12 2.97
C GLY A 22 3.10 -4.12 3.65
N MET A 23 3.95 -3.13 3.32
CA MET A 23 5.28 -2.99 3.91
C MET A 23 5.22 -2.67 5.41
N ALA A 24 4.35 -1.75 5.84
CA ALA A 24 4.20 -1.42 7.25
C ALA A 24 3.77 -2.64 8.08
N LEU A 25 2.81 -3.42 7.57
CA LEU A 25 2.37 -4.67 8.19
C LEU A 25 3.48 -5.72 8.22
N GLY A 26 4.13 -5.95 7.08
CA GLY A 26 5.21 -6.92 6.95
C GLY A 26 6.38 -6.61 7.89
N LEU A 27 6.79 -5.35 7.98
CA LEU A 27 7.88 -4.92 8.87
C LEU A 27 7.51 -5.06 10.35
N SER A 28 6.31 -4.63 10.75
CA SER A 28 5.84 -4.77 12.14
C SER A 28 5.80 -6.24 12.59
N LEU A 29 5.27 -7.11 11.72
CA LEU A 29 5.23 -8.55 11.96
C LEU A 29 6.64 -9.17 11.95
N GLY A 30 7.47 -8.78 10.99
CA GLY A 30 8.84 -9.29 10.85
C GLY A 30 9.73 -8.93 12.03
N VAL A 31 9.64 -7.70 12.53
CA VAL A 31 10.35 -7.28 13.76
C VAL A 31 9.82 -8.06 14.96
N THR A 32 8.50 -8.15 15.11
CA THR A 32 7.90 -8.88 16.23
C THR A 32 8.33 -10.34 16.21
N PHE A 33 8.10 -11.07 15.12
CA PHE A 33 8.49 -12.48 15.00
C PHE A 33 10.00 -12.70 15.08
N GLY A 34 10.79 -11.83 14.45
CA GLY A 34 12.24 -11.88 14.48
C GLY A 34 12.82 -11.79 15.88
N LEU A 35 12.24 -10.92 16.73
CA LEU A 35 12.70 -10.71 18.09
C LEU A 35 12.04 -11.66 19.11
N THR A 36 10.82 -12.13 18.88
CA THR A 36 10.09 -12.94 19.89
C THR A 36 10.09 -14.43 19.63
N LEU A 37 10.17 -14.88 18.37
CA LEU A 37 10.11 -16.31 18.02
C LEU A 37 11.44 -16.86 17.53
N LEU A 38 12.16 -16.08 16.70
CA LEU A 38 13.36 -16.56 16.03
C LEU A 38 14.66 -16.15 16.73
N ASP A 39 14.61 -15.20 17.66
CA ASP A 39 15.78 -14.51 18.24
C ASP A 39 16.79 -14.04 17.17
N ASN A 40 16.28 -13.79 15.96
CA ASN A 40 17.06 -13.45 14.78
C ASN A 40 16.31 -12.42 13.95
N LEU A 41 16.69 -11.16 14.17
CA LEU A 41 16.11 -10.02 13.50
C LEU A 41 16.35 -10.05 11.98
N ALA A 42 17.47 -10.60 11.52
CA ALA A 42 17.74 -10.69 10.07
C ALA A 42 16.75 -11.63 9.38
N LEU A 43 16.45 -12.79 9.99
CA LEU A 43 15.43 -13.70 9.49
C LEU A 43 14.02 -13.10 9.59
N GLY A 44 13.71 -12.45 10.72
CA GLY A 44 12.44 -11.78 10.93
C GLY A 44 12.16 -10.66 9.92
N LEU A 45 13.15 -9.80 9.67
CA LEU A 45 13.05 -8.73 8.67
C LEU A 45 12.98 -9.29 7.25
N GLY A 46 13.78 -10.32 6.92
CA GLY A 46 13.71 -10.98 5.61
C GLY A 46 12.32 -11.55 5.33
N LEU A 47 11.72 -12.22 6.31
CA LEU A 47 10.36 -12.73 6.24
C LEU A 47 9.32 -11.60 6.18
N GLY A 48 9.48 -10.58 7.02
CA GLY A 48 8.59 -9.42 7.07
C GLY A 48 8.54 -8.64 5.77
N VAL A 49 9.69 -8.39 5.15
CA VAL A 49 9.78 -7.75 3.83
C VAL A 49 9.16 -8.64 2.75
N ALA A 50 9.43 -9.94 2.74
CA ALA A 50 8.83 -10.86 1.77
C ALA A 50 7.28 -10.86 1.85
N ILE A 51 6.73 -10.90 3.06
CA ILE A 51 5.27 -10.82 3.28
C ILE A 51 4.74 -9.45 2.86
N GLY A 52 5.41 -8.36 3.26
CA GLY A 52 4.96 -7.01 2.95
C GLY A 52 4.93 -6.70 1.45
N VAL A 53 5.97 -7.12 0.72
CA VAL A 53 6.03 -7.06 -0.76
C VAL A 53 4.91 -7.90 -1.38
N ALA A 54 4.69 -9.12 -0.89
CA ALA A 54 3.66 -10.00 -1.44
C ALA A 54 2.25 -9.42 -1.26
N VAL A 55 1.97 -8.81 -0.10
CA VAL A 55 0.69 -8.13 0.17
C VAL A 55 0.53 -6.92 -0.76
N ASP A 56 1.55 -6.08 -0.89
CA ASP A 56 1.50 -4.90 -1.75
C ASP A 56 1.32 -5.30 -3.22
N ALA A 57 2.05 -6.32 -3.69
CA ALA A 57 1.91 -6.89 -5.02
C ALA A 57 0.52 -7.49 -5.27
N ALA A 58 -0.09 -8.14 -4.26
CA ALA A 58 -1.45 -8.66 -4.36
C ALA A 58 -2.48 -7.53 -4.43
N GLN A 59 -2.28 -6.44 -3.70
CA GLN A 59 -3.16 -5.27 -3.76
C GLN A 59 -3.01 -4.52 -5.08
N ALA A 60 -1.79 -4.35 -5.57
CA ALA A 60 -1.50 -3.72 -6.86
C ALA A 60 -2.22 -4.42 -8.02
N ARG A 61 -2.31 -5.77 -7.97
CA ARG A 61 -3.09 -6.55 -8.96
C ARG A 61 -4.59 -6.27 -8.89
N ARG A 62 -5.15 -6.13 -7.68
CA ARG A 62 -6.59 -5.84 -7.49
C ARG A 62 -6.97 -4.44 -7.96
N SER A 63 -6.07 -3.46 -7.80
CA SER A 63 -6.30 -2.09 -8.25
C SER A 63 -6.20 -1.91 -9.77
N HIS A 64 -5.70 -2.91 -10.50
CA HIS A 64 -5.56 -2.85 -11.96
C HIS A 64 -6.72 -3.55 -12.71
N ASP A 65 -7.66 -4.16 -12.00
CA ASP A 65 -8.86 -4.78 -12.56
C ASP A 65 -10.07 -3.83 -12.34
N GLY A 66 -10.07 -2.72 -13.07
CA GLY A 66 -11.26 -1.89 -13.24
C GLY A 66 -12.25 -2.60 -14.18
N PRO A 67 -13.58 -2.47 -13.97
CA PRO A 67 -14.59 -3.19 -14.75
C PRO A 67 -14.37 -2.96 -16.24
N THR A 68 -14.27 -4.06 -16.99
CA THR A 68 -14.31 -4.05 -18.46
C THR A 68 -15.43 -3.14 -18.94
N PRO A 69 -15.14 -2.14 -19.79
CA PRO A 69 -16.17 -1.46 -20.57
C PRO A 69 -16.82 -2.53 -21.46
N THR A 70 -17.97 -3.04 -21.05
CA THR A 70 -18.91 -3.64 -21.99
C THR A 70 -19.38 -2.52 -22.91
N ASP A 71 -19.02 -2.65 -24.18
CA ASP A 71 -19.53 -1.91 -25.34
C ASP A 71 -21.06 -1.95 -25.39
#